data_AF-A0A2J0M3N0-F1
#
_entry.id   AF-A0A2J0M3N0-F1
#
_cell.length_a   1.000
_cell.length_b   1.000
_cell.length_c   1.000
_cell.angle_alpha   90.00
_cell.angle_beta   90.00
_cell.angle_gamma   90.00
#
_symmetry.space_group_name_H-M   'P 1'
#
loop_
_entity.id
_entity.type
_entity.pdbx_description
1 polymer ?
#
loop_
_entity_poly.entity_id
_entity_poly.type
_entity_poly.pdbx_seq_one_letter_code
_entity_poly.pdbx_strand_id
1 'polypeptide(L)' 'RGSEECIFLDMHLVLDPLLSLDKAYRISRQVKEKVQKEIPGIKDITIHIEPKDETVMCICNRDDAANLKI' A
#
# COMPACT_ATOMS: atom_id res chain seq x y z
N ARG A 1 -11.87 24.54 -20.01
CA ARG A 1 -10.65 24.49 -19.17
C ARG A 1 -10.63 23.14 -18.49
N GLY A 2 -9.57 22.37 -18.69
CA GLY A 2 -9.48 20.95 -18.34
C GLY A 2 -9.02 20.21 -19.59
N SER A 3 -7.72 19.97 -19.72
CA SER A 3 -7.20 19.05 -20.73
C SER A 3 -7.74 17.67 -20.39
N GLU A 4 -8.32 17.00 -21.39
CA GLU A 4 -8.69 15.58 -21.31
C GLU A 4 -7.47 14.80 -20.77
N GLU A 5 -7.71 13.92 -19.79
CA GLU A 5 -6.72 13.01 -19.17
C GLU A 5 -5.86 13.55 -17.99
N CYS A 6 -6.50 14.06 -16.93
CA CYS A 6 -5.85 14.21 -15.62
C CYS A 6 -6.42 13.16 -14.64
N ILE A 7 -5.65 12.10 -14.34
CA ILE A 7 -6.04 11.06 -13.39
C ILE A 7 -5.54 11.45 -11.99
N PHE A 8 -6.43 11.38 -11.00
CA PHE A 8 -6.10 11.47 -9.58
C PHE A 8 -6.41 10.13 -8.95
N LEU A 9 -5.48 9.58 -8.16
CA LEU A 9 -5.60 8.24 -7.61
C LEU A 9 -5.47 8.27 -6.08
N ASP A 10 -6.47 7.73 -5.39
CA ASP A 10 -6.44 7.47 -3.96
C ASP A 10 -6.17 5.98 -3.71
N MET A 11 -5.20 5.66 -2.86
CA MET A 11 -4.81 4.29 -2.54
C MET A 11 -4.77 4.05 -1.03
N HIS A 12 -5.16 2.84 -0.62
CA HIS A 12 -5.00 2.36 0.76
C HIS A 12 -3.88 1.32 0.80
N LEU A 13 -2.90 1.52 1.67
CA LEU A 13 -1.85 0.55 1.97
C LEU A 13 -2.10 -0.04 3.35
N VAL A 14 -2.41 -1.33 3.37
CA VAL A 14 -2.55 -2.10 4.61
C VAL A 14 -1.18 -2.67 4.98
N LEU A 15 -0.58 -2.16 6.05
CA LEU A 15 0.77 -2.51 6.49
C LEU A 15 0.78 -3.08 7.90
N ASP A 16 1.83 -3.83 8.24
CA ASP A 16 2.05 -4.32 9.60
C ASP A 16 2.08 -3.14 10.60
N PRO A 17 1.25 -3.14 11.67
CA PRO A 17 1.24 -2.08 12.68
C PRO A 17 2.57 -1.94 13.44
N LEU A 18 3.41 -2.98 13.48
CA LEU A 18 4.75 -2.94 14.09
C LEU A 18 5.80 -2.27 13.18
N LEU A 19 5.44 -1.95 11.94
CA LEU A 19 6.33 -1.25 11.02
C LEU A 19 6.59 0.18 11.49
N SER A 20 7.85 0.61 11.50
CA SER A 20 8.15 2.01 11.82
C SER A 20 7.56 2.96 10.79
N LEU A 21 7.20 4.17 11.24
CA LEU A 21 6.67 5.22 10.37
C LEU A 21 7.59 5.53 9.17
N ASP A 22 8.91 5.56 9.39
CA ASP A 22 9.88 5.77 8.32
C ASP A 22 9.85 4.65 7.27
N LYS A 23 9.73 3.39 7.69
CA LYS A 23 9.58 2.27 6.76
C LYS A 23 8.25 2.34 6.00
N ALA A 24 7.15 2.66 6.69
CA ALA A 24 5.84 2.84 6.08
C ALA A 24 5.85 3.95 5.01
N TYR A 25 6.53 5.07 5.31
CA TYR A 25 6.73 6.16 4.36
C TYR A 25 7.59 5.76 3.15
N ARG A 26 8.68 5.00 3.36
CA ARG A 26 9.50 4.48 2.25
C ARG A 26 8.70 3.55 1.33
N ILE A 27 7.88 2.67 1.89
CA ILE A 27 7.00 1.79 1.11
C ILE A 27 6.01 2.64 0.30
N SER A 28 5.36 3.64 0.90
CA SER A 28 4.40 4.47 0.18
C SER A 28 5.05 5.27 -0.96
N ARG A 29 6.29 5.75 -0.78
CA ARG A 29 7.09 6.36 -1.86
C ARG A 29 7.37 5.39 -2.99
N GLN A 30 7.85 4.19 -2.69
CA GLN A 30 8.13 3.18 -3.71
C GLN A 30 6.88 2.78 -4.49
N VAL A 31 5.74 2.64 -3.83
CA VAL A 31 4.44 2.37 -4.48
C VAL A 31 4.06 3.53 -5.39
N LYS A 32 4.10 4.78 -4.90
CA LYS A 32 3.77 5.96 -5.71
C LYS A 32 4.64 6.03 -6.97
N GLU A 33 5.94 5.84 -6.84
CA GLU A 33 6.88 5.89 -7.96
C GLU A 33 6.61 4.80 -8.99
N LYS A 34 6.29 3.58 -8.57
CA LYS A 34 5.95 2.48 -9.50
C LYS A 34 4.65 2.77 -10.24
N VAL A 35 3.59 3.15 -9.52
CA VAL A 35 2.29 3.43 -10.12
C VAL A 35 2.35 4.61 -11.09
N GLN A 36 3.06 5.68 -10.75
CA GLN A 36 3.26 6.82 -11.64
C GLN A 36 4.04 6.45 -12.92
N LYS A 37 4.98 5.50 -12.83
CA LYS A 37 5.73 5.03 -14.01
C LYS A 37 4.88 4.13 -14.91
N GLU A 38 4.00 3.33 -14.33
CA GLU A 38 3.19 2.34 -15.07
C GLU A 38 1.94 2.95 -15.70
N ILE A 39 1.39 4.02 -15.11
CA ILE A 39 0.14 4.64 -15.56
C ILE A 39 0.42 6.08 -16.00
N PRO A 40 0.72 6.31 -17.30
CA PRO A 40 0.84 7.66 -17.83
C PRO A 40 -0.51 8.39 -17.70
N GLY A 41 -0.49 9.66 -17.29
CA GLY A 41 -1.69 10.49 -17.08
C GLY A 41 -2.09 10.67 -15.61
N ILE A 42 -1.48 9.95 -14.68
CA ILE A 42 -1.63 10.23 -13.24
C ILE A 42 -0.95 11.55 -12.89
N LYS A 43 -1.75 12.51 -12.44
CA LYS A 43 -1.30 13.82 -11.99
C LYS A 43 -0.90 13.81 -10.52
N ASP A 44 -1.65 13.11 -9.68
CA ASP A 44 -1.31 12.94 -8.28
C ASP A 44 -1.84 11.61 -7.71
N ILE A 45 -1.14 11.14 -6.67
CA ILE A 45 -1.50 9.95 -5.90
C ILE A 45 -1.49 10.31 -4.41
N THR A 46 -2.63 10.09 -3.76
CA THR A 46 -2.80 10.13 -2.30
C THR A 46 -2.74 8.71 -1.76
N ILE A 47 -1.97 8.50 -0.70
CA ILE A 47 -1.87 7.18 -0.07
C ILE A 47 -2.25 7.29 1.40
N HIS A 48 -3.26 6.54 1.80
CA HIS A 48 -3.65 6.31 3.18
C HIS A 48 -3.01 5.02 3.67
N ILE A 49 -2.32 5.07 4.81
CA ILE A 49 -1.73 3.89 5.43
C ILE A 49 -2.66 3.44 6.56
N GLU A 50 -3.07 2.19 6.49
CA GLU A 50 -3.92 1.55 7.47
C GLU A 50 -3.15 0.38 8.10
N PRO A 51 -3.28 0.15 9.41
CA PRO A 51 -2.72 -1.04 10.03
C PRO A 51 -3.47 -2.28 9.52
N LYS A 52 -2.77 -3.39 9.37
CA LYS A 52 -3.39 -4.69 9.13
C LYS A 52 -4.17 -5.09 10.37
N ASP A 53 -5.48 -5.23 10.23
CA ASP A 53 -6.32 -5.83 11.27
C ASP A 53 -5.97 -7.32 11.41
N GLU A 54 -5.69 -7.76 12.64
CA GLU A 54 -5.37 -9.16 12.96
C GLU A 54 -6.52 -10.13 12.62
N THR A 55 -7.73 -9.62 12.39
CA THR A 55 -8.92 -10.40 12.01
C THR A 55 -8.99 -10.74 10.53
N VAL A 56 -8.11 -10.19 9.68
CA VAL A 56 -8.03 -10.57 8.27
C VAL A 56 -7.01 -11.70 8.12
N MET A 57 -7.48 -12.94 8.26
CA MET A 57 -6.80 -14.12 7.73
C MET A 57 -6.64 -13.95 6.21
N CYS A 58 -5.52 -13.36 5.80
CA CYS A 58 -5.14 -13.36 4.40
C CYS A 58 -4.67 -14.78 4.06
N ILE A 59 -5.49 -15.52 3.31
CA ILE A 59 -5.12 -16.83 2.74
C ILE A 59 -4.14 -16.62 1.57
N CYS A 60 -3.00 -15.97 1.81
CA CYS A 60 -1.86 -16.03 0.92
C CYS A 60 -0.82 -16.99 1.52
N ASN A 61 -1.05 -18.29 1.31
CA ASN A 61 -0.09 -19.34 1.60
C ASN A 61 1.29 -19.01 1.01
N ARG A 62 2.26 -18.65 1.86
CA ARG A 62 3.47 -19.43 2.16
C ARG A 62 4.23 -18.71 3.29
N ASP A 63 4.30 -19.35 4.47
CA ASP A 63 5.14 -19.01 5.66
C ASP A 63 4.40 -18.66 6.98
N ASP A 64 3.10 -18.94 7.11
CA ASP A 64 2.43 -18.90 8.42
C ASP A 64 2.76 -20.13 9.28
N ALA A 65 2.92 -19.89 10.59
CA ALA A 65 3.04 -20.87 11.68
C ALA A 65 4.44 -21.42 12.04
N ALA A 66 5.38 -20.54 12.40
CA ALA A 66 6.31 -20.89 13.48
C ALA A 66 5.70 -20.48 14.83
N ASN A 67 5.16 -21.46 15.56
CA ASN A 67 4.67 -21.42 16.95
C ASN A 67 3.21 -21.02 17.21
N LEU A 68 2.27 -21.83 16.74
CA LEU A 68 1.13 -22.18 17.58
C LEU A 68 1.49 -23.47 18.34
N LYS A 69 1.97 -23.33 19.58
CA LYS A 69 2.10 -24.47 20.50
C LYS A 69 0.72 -24.77 21.08
N ILE A 70 0.32 -26.03 20.97
CA ILE A 70 -0.81 -26.66 21.67
C ILE A 70 -0.63 -26.46 23.17
#